data_AF-A0A928U8M1-F1
#
_entry.id   AF-A0A928U8M1-F1
#
_cell.length_a   1.000
_cell.length_b   1.000
_cell.length_c   1.000
_cell.angle_alpha   90.00
_cell.angle_beta   90.00
_cell.angle_gamma   90.00
#
_symmetry.space_group_name_H-M   'P 1'
#
loop_
_entity.id
_entity.type
_entity.pdbx_description
1 polymer ?
#
loop_
_entity_poly.entity_id
_entity_poly.type
_entity_poly.pdbx_seq_one_letter_code
_entity_poly.pdbx_strand_id
1 'polypeptide(L)'
;MVVDTEDYPVESARVTLKGKRKNAKVKEKSTTDEAGAYEFTELDNGTYIIQAKKKGYKKAKERIKLSGGEDKEVDLLLEEKKKK
;
A
#
# COMPACT_ATOMS: atom_id res chain seq x y z
N MET A 1 5.79 2.69 4.62
CA MET A 1 4.68 3.38 5.32
C MET A 1 3.86 4.22 4.34
N VAL A 2 2.78 4.90 4.76
CA VAL A 2 2.00 5.80 3.89
C VAL A 2 2.13 7.23 4.40
N VAL A 3 2.67 8.10 3.55
CA VAL A 3 2.88 9.52 3.82
C VAL A 3 2.20 10.35 2.73
N ASP A 4 2.01 11.64 2.96
CA ASP A 4 1.55 12.58 1.93
C ASP A 4 2.71 13.34 1.28
N THR A 5 2.37 14.28 0.39
CA THR A 5 3.36 15.16 -0.28
C THR A 5 4.09 16.11 0.66
N GLU A 6 3.59 16.28 1.89
CA GLU A 6 4.16 17.13 2.93
C GLU A 6 4.92 16.30 3.97
N ASP A 7 5.18 15.02 3.68
CA ASP A 7 5.86 14.06 4.56
C ASP A 7 5.07 13.74 5.84
N TYR A 8 3.78 14.08 5.91
CA TYR A 8 2.93 13.72 7.03
C TYR A 8 2.41 12.29 6.89
N PRO A 9 2.44 11.49 7.97
CA PRO A 9 1.87 10.15 7.96
C PRO A 9 0.36 10.21 7.73
N VAL A 10 -0.13 9.42 6.78
CA VAL A 10 -1.56 9.40 6.46
C VAL A 10 -2.22 8.27 7.22
N GLU A 11 -2.86 8.63 8.33
CA GLU A 11 -3.64 7.69 9.12
C GLU A 11 -4.96 7.30 8.45
N SER A 12 -5.52 6.15 8.84
CA SER A 12 -6.81 5.68 8.35
C SER A 12 -6.91 5.67 6.80
N ALA A 13 -5.79 5.45 6.12
CA ALA A 13 -5.70 5.28 4.68
C ALA A 13 -5.97 3.82 4.35
N ARG A 14 -6.80 3.59 3.33
CA ARG A 14 -7.15 2.24 2.92
C ARG A 14 -6.11 1.70 1.97
N VAL A 15 -5.32 0.75 2.44
CA VAL A 15 -4.29 0.07 1.68
C VAL A 15 -4.86 -1.24 1.14
N THR A 16 -4.70 -1.49 -0.15
CA THR A 16 -5.17 -2.70 -0.80
C THR A 16 -4.00 -3.32 -1.54
N LEU A 17 -3.63 -4.53 -1.13
CA LEU A 17 -2.57 -5.30 -1.75
C LEU A 17 -3.19 -6.35 -2.68
N LYS A 18 -2.76 -6.36 -3.94
CA LYS A 18 -3.24 -7.28 -4.97
C LYS A 18 -2.08 -8.09 -5.52
N GLY A 19 -2.06 -9.38 -5.24
CA GLY A 19 -1.07 -10.30 -5.78
C GLY A 19 -1.63 -11.15 -6.91
N LYS A 20 -0.75 -11.62 -7.78
CA LYS A 20 -1.05 -12.72 -8.71
C LYS A 20 -0.11 -13.88 -8.39
N ARG A 21 -0.64 -14.93 -7.77
CA ARG A 21 0.04 -16.22 -7.60
C ARG A 21 -0.19 -17.07 -8.85
N LYS A 22 0.61 -18.13 -9.04
CA LYS A 22 0.51 -19.04 -10.22
C LYS A 22 -0.90 -19.58 -10.44
N ASN A 23 -1.67 -19.82 -9.37
CA ASN A 23 -3.01 -20.44 -9.43
C ASN A 23 -4.12 -19.65 -8.72
N ALA A 24 -3.82 -18.48 -8.14
CA ALA A 24 -4.80 -17.71 -7.36
C ALA A 24 -4.52 -16.19 -7.41
N LYS A 25 -5.57 -15.39 -7.26
CA LYS A 25 -5.45 -13.93 -7.06
C LYS A 25 -5.46 -13.65 -5.56
N VAL A 26 -4.44 -12.95 -5.07
CA VAL A 26 -4.38 -12.48 -3.68
C VAL A 26 -4.97 -11.09 -3.63
N LYS A 27 -5.84 -10.83 -2.66
CA LYS A 27 -6.43 -9.50 -2.47
C LYS A 27 -6.61 -9.23 -0.98
N GLU A 28 -5.61 -8.59 -0.42
CA GLU A 28 -5.57 -8.18 0.97
C GLU A 28 -5.96 -6.70 1.10
N LYS A 29 -6.53 -6.33 2.23
CA LYS A 29 -6.87 -4.95 2.56
C LYS A 29 -6.47 -4.67 3.99
N SER A 30 -5.67 -3.63 4.17
CA SER A 30 -5.29 -3.12 5.47
C SER A 30 -5.63 -1.63 5.56
N THR A 31 -5.61 -1.11 6.77
CA THR A 31 -5.82 0.31 7.04
C THR A 31 -4.62 0.81 7.81
N THR A 32 -4.08 1.97 7.43
CA THR A 32 -2.95 2.56 8.17
C THR A 32 -3.38 3.06 9.53
N ASP A 33 -2.46 2.97 10.49
CA ASP A 33 -2.60 3.50 11.84
C ASP A 33 -2.27 5.01 11.90
N GLU A 34 -2.25 5.59 13.11
CA GLU A 34 -1.92 7.00 13.35
C GLU A 34 -0.53 7.40 12.83
N ALA A 35 0.41 6.45 12.74
CA ALA A 35 1.75 6.66 12.21
C ALA A 35 1.86 6.43 10.69
N GLY A 36 0.76 6.10 10.00
CA GLY A 36 0.78 5.76 8.58
C GLY A 36 1.41 4.38 8.30
N ALA A 37 1.65 3.57 9.33
CA ALA A 37 2.22 2.23 9.21
C ALA A 37 1.16 1.23 8.75
N TYR A 38 1.61 0.22 8.01
CA TYR A 38 0.79 -0.89 7.57
C TYR A 38 1.67 -2.13 7.41
N GLU A 39 1.09 -3.30 7.63
CA GLU A 39 1.78 -4.58 7.50
C GLU A 39 0.88 -5.56 6.75
N PHE A 40 1.50 -6.41 5.92
CA PHE A 40 0.86 -7.53 5.27
C PHE A 40 1.72 -8.77 5.48
N THR A 41 1.21 -9.74 6.21
CA THR A 41 1.85 -11.02 6.47
C THR A 41 1.37 -12.08 5.46
N GLU A 42 2.00 -13.26 5.47
CA GLU A 42 1.56 -14.44 4.69
C GLU A 42 1.56 -14.25 3.15
N LEU A 43 2.52 -13.45 2.65
CA LEU A 43 2.71 -13.22 1.23
C LEU A 43 3.71 -14.20 0.62
N ASP A 44 3.23 -15.09 -0.26
CA ASP A 44 4.12 -15.92 -1.09
C ASP A 44 4.99 -15.07 -2.04
N ASN A 45 6.06 -15.65 -2.55
CA ASN A 45 6.87 -15.06 -3.60
C ASN A 45 6.04 -14.76 -4.86
N GLY A 46 6.12 -13.53 -5.35
CA GLY A 46 5.32 -13.10 -6.49
C GLY A 46 5.36 -11.61 -6.76
N THR A 47 4.55 -11.18 -7.72
CA THR A 47 4.34 -9.76 -8.01
C THR A 47 3.05 -9.30 -7.36
N TYR A 48 3.17 -8.26 -6.55
CA TYR A 48 2.10 -7.61 -5.84
C TYR A 48 1.97 -6.17 -6.32
N ILE A 49 0.73 -5.69 -6.28
CA ILE A 49 0.40 -4.30 -6.57
C ILE A 49 -0.27 -3.78 -5.32
N ILE A 50 0.42 -2.90 -4.62
CA ILE A 50 -0.14 -2.21 -3.48
C ILE A 50 -0.83 -0.93 -3.97
N GLN A 51 -1.93 -0.57 -3.33
CA GLN A 51 -2.69 0.62 -3.66
C GLN A 51 -3.20 1.26 -2.38
N ALA A 52 -2.73 2.47 -2.09
CA ALA A 52 -3.27 3.29 -1.01
C ALA A 52 -4.35 4.26 -1.52
N LYS A 53 -5.41 4.43 -0.74
CA LYS A 53 -6.49 5.36 -1.03
C LYS A 53 -7.03 5.97 0.26
N LYS A 54 -7.05 7.31 0.32
CA LYS A 54 -7.69 8.09 1.37
C LYS A 54 -8.73 9.04 0.78
N LYS A 55 -9.78 9.37 1.54
CA LYS A 55 -10.76 10.40 1.15
C LYS A 55 -10.06 11.76 1.21
N GLY A 56 -10.17 12.56 0.15
CA GLY A 56 -9.43 13.83 0.03
C GLY A 56 -8.11 13.72 -0.73
N TYR A 57 -7.55 12.51 -0.88
CA TYR A 57 -6.28 12.28 -1.57
C TYR A 57 -6.47 11.54 -2.90
N LYS A 58 -5.46 11.61 -3.76
CA LYS A 58 -5.32 10.79 -4.97
C LYS A 58 -4.97 9.36 -4.55
N LYS A 59 -5.28 8.40 -5.42
CA LYS A 59 -4.92 7.00 -5.18
C LYS A 59 -3.46 6.80 -5.59
N ALA A 60 -2.64 6.29 -4.69
CA ALA A 60 -1.29 5.84 -5.00
C ALA A 60 -1.33 4.34 -5.29
N LYS A 61 -0.49 3.88 -6.22
CA LYS A 61 -0.30 2.45 -6.49
C LYS A 61 1.14 2.18 -6.86
N GLU A 62 1.66 1.06 -6.37
CA GLU A 62 3.03 0.67 -6.62
C GLU A 62 3.10 -0.83 -6.87
N ARG A 63 4.05 -1.25 -7.69
CA ARG A 63 4.26 -2.65 -8.03
C ARG A 63 5.49 -3.17 -7.30
N ILE A 64 5.25 -4.11 -6.41
CA ILE A 64 6.24 -4.74 -5.56
C ILE A 64 6.51 -6.13 -6.10
N LYS A 65 7.78 -6.49 -6.25
CA LYS A 65 8.19 -7.88 -6.48
C LYS A 65 8.76 -8.38 -5.16
N LEU A 66 8.11 -9.42 -4.61
CA LEU A 66 8.56 -10.15 -3.43
C LEU A 66 9.21 -11.45 -3.91
N SER A 67 10.49 -11.63 -3.60
CA SER A 67 11.15 -12.93 -3.67
C SER A 67 10.98 -13.57 -2.28
N GLY A 68 10.72 -14.87 -2.21
CA GLY A 68 10.29 -15.48 -0.94
C GLY A 68 11.35 -15.32 0.16
N GLY A 69 10.93 -14.89 1.34
CA GLY A 69 11.79 -14.77 2.53
C GLY A 69 12.51 -13.43 2.71
N GLU A 70 12.13 -12.37 1.97
CA GLU A 70 12.65 -11.02 2.19
C GLU A 70 11.55 -10.04 2.66
N ASP A 71 11.87 -9.21 3.65
CA ASP A 71 11.04 -8.09 4.05
C ASP A 71 11.20 -6.95 3.05
N LYS A 72 10.07 -6.35 2.64
CA LYS A 72 10.07 -5.26 1.68
C LYS A 72 9.29 -4.07 2.23
N GLU A 73 10.03 -3.03 2.52
CA GLU A 73 9.46 -1.74 2.88
C GLU A 73 9.02 -1.01 1.62
N VAL A 74 7.80 -0.50 1.66
CA VAL A 74 7.19 0.20 0.54
C VAL A 74 6.55 1.47 1.05
N ASP A 75 6.98 2.58 0.47
CA ASP A 75 6.55 3.91 0.87
C ASP A 75 5.59 4.47 -0.15
N LEU A 76 4.35 4.65 0.28
CA LEU A 76 3.28 5.14 -0.57
C LEU A 76 3.05 6.60 -0.27
N LEU A 77 3.36 7.45 -1.25
CA LEU A 77 3.10 8.87 -1.18
C LEU A 77 1.72 9.21 -1.75
N LEU A 78 0.84 9.75 -0.91
CA LEU A 78 -0.50 10.18 -1.28
C LEU A 78 -0.51 11.68 -1.57
N GLU A 79 -0.76 12.04 -2.83
CA GLU A 79 -0.98 13.45 -3.18
C GLU A 79 -2.39 13.90 -2.78
N GLU A 80 -2.52 15.05 -2.12
CA GLU A 80 -3.83 15.65 -1.89
C GLU A 80 -4.55 15.96 -3.21
N LYS A 81 -5.87 15.71 -3.26
CA LYS A 81 -6.68 16.22 -4.36
C LYS A 81 -6.90 17.71 -4.13
N LYS A 82 -6.06 18.54 -4.73
CA LYS A 82 -6.37 19.96 -4.90
C LYS A 82 -7.73 20.07 -5.56
N LYS A 83 -8.72 20.56 -4.80
CA LYS A 83 -10.00 21.00 -5.36
C LYS A 83 -9.66 22.18 -6.27
N LYS A 84 -9.93 22.01 -7.56
CA LYS A 84 -9.87 23.09 -8.54
C LYS A 84 -11.03 24.04 -8.32
#